data_AF-A0A3A6N8R1-F1
#
_entry.id   AF-A0A3A6N8R1-F1
#
_cell.length_a   1.000
_cell.length_b   1.000
_cell.length_c   1.000
_cell.angle_alpha   90.00
_cell.angle_beta   90.00
_cell.angle_gamma   90.00
#
_symmetry.space_group_name_H-M   'P 1'
#
loop_
_entity.id
_entity.type
_entity.pdbx_description
1 polymer ?
#
loop_
_entity_poly.entity_id
_entity_poly.type
_entity_poly.pdbx_seq_one_letter_code
_entity_poly.pdbx_strand_id
1 'polypeptide(L)'
;MPFINWIKCNPSIEKIKSENYELSPDEFFSLNYYVSMQWTRTKANRIRVENAWVEIEKHGVNLIALTSFMNYIFAYNLAFGLTKNFDMKLINNDTEIEFITGNQPIINLEGKYNGTLEPPTKLVLYYPLSPKKALFYISKSEDSQFPNIDESKVIELNYHIKEASMEFLFATNEGILTGFNNIEVKAT
;
A
#
# COMPACT_ATOMS: atom_id res chain seq x y z
N MET A 1 -21.40 -1.00 16.32
CA MET A 1 -20.58 -0.35 15.27
C MET A 1 -19.11 -0.85 15.29
N PRO A 2 -18.85 -2.16 15.12
CA PRO A 2 -17.48 -2.74 15.24
C PRO A 2 -16.59 -2.57 14.00
N PHE A 3 -17.16 -2.30 12.83
CA PHE A 3 -16.44 -2.28 11.54
C PHE A 3 -15.41 -1.13 11.42
N ILE A 4 -15.67 0.03 12.06
CA ILE A 4 -14.80 1.21 12.00
C ILE A 4 -13.51 1.01 12.82
N ASN A 5 -13.59 0.28 13.94
CA ASN A 5 -12.41 -0.03 14.76
C ASN A 5 -11.49 -1.06 14.06
N TRP A 6 -12.07 -2.01 13.30
CA TRP A 6 -11.31 -2.99 12.52
C TRP A 6 -10.45 -2.36 11.40
N ILE A 7 -10.91 -1.25 10.80
CA ILE A 7 -10.14 -0.51 9.78
C ILE A 7 -8.90 0.19 10.37
N LYS A 8 -8.84 0.41 11.70
CA LYS A 8 -7.66 1.00 12.35
C LYS A 8 -6.59 -0.05 12.67
N CYS A 9 -6.99 -1.25 13.08
CA CYS A 9 -6.08 -2.37 13.38
C CYS A 9 -6.72 -3.67 12.86
N ASN A 10 -6.18 -4.24 11.78
CA ASN A 10 -6.61 -5.57 11.34
C ASN A 10 -5.90 -6.64 12.19
N PRO A 11 -6.64 -7.49 12.93
CA PRO A 11 -6.04 -8.55 13.74
C PRO A 11 -5.16 -9.50 12.95
N SER A 12 -5.45 -9.73 11.66
CA SER A 12 -4.62 -10.55 10.78
C SER A 12 -3.23 -9.96 10.60
N ILE A 13 -3.06 -8.63 10.56
CA ILE A 13 -1.73 -8.02 10.47
C ILE A 13 -0.90 -8.35 11.71
N GLU A 14 -1.48 -8.25 12.90
CA GLU A 14 -0.78 -8.58 14.14
C GLU A 14 -0.40 -10.06 14.19
N LYS A 15 -1.29 -10.95 13.73
CA LYS A 15 -1.00 -12.39 13.63
C LYS A 15 0.16 -12.70 12.68
N ILE A 16 0.18 -12.09 11.49
CA ILE A 16 1.23 -12.31 10.49
C ILE A 16 2.56 -11.69 10.95
N LYS A 17 2.50 -10.62 11.76
CA LYS A 17 3.68 -10.04 12.42
C LYS A 17 4.22 -10.91 13.53
N SER A 18 3.40 -11.67 14.25
CA SER A 18 3.85 -12.41 15.42
C SER A 18 4.56 -13.74 15.12
N GLU A 19 4.27 -14.47 14.03
CA GLU A 19 4.96 -15.72 13.61
C GLU A 19 4.37 -16.27 12.29
N ASN A 20 4.90 -17.40 11.75
CA ASN A 20 4.44 -18.11 10.53
C ASN A 20 2.98 -18.62 10.65
N TYR A 21 2.02 -17.70 10.70
CA TYR A 21 0.61 -17.99 10.80
C TYR A 21 0.01 -18.19 9.41
N GLU A 22 -0.55 -19.37 9.16
CA GLU A 22 -1.38 -19.60 7.98
C GLU A 22 -2.75 -18.99 8.19
N LEU A 23 -3.11 -18.02 7.37
CA LEU A 23 -4.42 -17.39 7.39
C LEU A 23 -5.47 -18.36 6.86
N SER A 24 -6.59 -18.49 7.55
CA SER A 24 -7.79 -19.10 6.96
C SER A 24 -8.25 -18.30 5.73
N PRO A 25 -9.04 -18.89 4.82
CA PRO A 25 -9.54 -18.18 3.64
C PRO A 25 -10.26 -16.86 3.97
N ASP A 26 -11.06 -16.84 5.05
CA ASP A 26 -11.77 -15.64 5.50
C ASP A 26 -10.81 -14.59 6.05
N GLU A 27 -9.81 -14.98 6.85
CA GLU A 27 -8.79 -14.07 7.36
C GLU A 27 -7.90 -13.50 6.24
N PHE A 28 -7.62 -14.30 5.21
CA PHE A 28 -6.86 -13.87 4.04
C PHE A 28 -7.65 -12.85 3.20
N PHE A 29 -8.93 -13.12 2.92
CA PHE A 29 -9.79 -12.14 2.27
C PHE A 29 -9.94 -10.86 3.11
N SER A 30 -10.11 -11.01 4.42
CA SER A 30 -10.20 -9.90 5.37
C SER A 30 -8.93 -9.04 5.35
N LEU A 31 -7.74 -9.65 5.33
CA LEU A 31 -6.47 -8.95 5.14
C LEU A 31 -6.42 -8.20 3.81
N ASN A 32 -6.74 -8.88 2.70
CA ASN A 32 -6.70 -8.27 1.37
C ASN A 32 -7.69 -7.11 1.25
N TYR A 33 -8.85 -7.20 1.92
CA TYR A 33 -9.81 -6.12 2.00
C TYR A 33 -9.27 -4.93 2.80
N TYR A 34 -8.58 -5.18 3.92
CA TYR A 34 -7.90 -4.13 4.65
C TYR A 34 -6.81 -3.45 3.81
N VAL A 35 -5.91 -4.22 3.18
CA VAL A 35 -4.86 -3.73 2.28
C VAL A 35 -5.47 -2.87 1.17
N SER A 36 -6.56 -3.36 0.57
CA SER A 36 -7.27 -2.63 -0.48
C SER A 36 -7.88 -1.32 0.03
N MET A 37 -8.49 -1.32 1.21
CA MET A 37 -9.03 -0.10 1.84
C MET A 37 -7.92 0.91 2.18
N GLN A 38 -6.77 0.44 2.68
CA GLN A 38 -5.63 1.29 2.98
C GLN A 38 -5.07 1.97 1.72
N TRP A 39 -5.08 1.27 0.59
CA TRP A 39 -4.63 1.84 -0.68
C TRP A 39 -5.65 2.82 -1.27
N THR A 40 -6.94 2.47 -1.32
CA THR A 40 -7.97 3.33 -1.93
C THR A 40 -8.26 4.61 -1.14
N ARG A 41 -8.08 4.60 0.19
CA ARG A 41 -8.43 5.74 1.07
C ARG A 41 -7.46 6.92 1.07
N THR A 42 -6.33 6.82 0.37
CA THR A 42 -5.26 7.83 0.47
C THR A 42 -5.66 9.15 -0.20
N LYS A 43 -5.11 10.26 0.30
CA LYS A 43 -5.31 11.59 -0.28
C LYS A 43 -4.87 11.61 -1.76
N ALA A 44 -3.78 10.92 -2.09
CA ALA A 44 -3.29 10.78 -3.45
C ALA A 44 -4.32 10.13 -4.37
N ASN A 45 -4.91 9.00 -3.96
CA ASN A 45 -5.95 8.35 -4.75
C ASN A 45 -7.21 9.19 -4.87
N ARG A 46 -7.60 9.91 -3.79
CA ARG A 46 -8.72 10.85 -3.86
C ARG A 46 -8.49 11.92 -4.93
N ILE A 47 -7.34 12.59 -4.90
CA ILE A 47 -6.98 13.64 -5.88
C ILE A 47 -6.92 13.07 -7.30
N ARG A 48 -6.37 11.86 -7.48
CA ARG A 48 -6.30 11.20 -8.79
C ARG A 48 -7.70 10.89 -9.34
N VAL A 49 -8.61 10.40 -8.50
CA VAL A 49 -10.01 10.13 -8.86
C VAL A 49 -10.76 11.43 -9.18
N GLU A 50 -10.62 12.45 -8.33
CA GLU A 50 -11.19 13.78 -8.57
C GLU A 50 -10.74 14.33 -9.93
N ASN A 51 -9.44 14.28 -10.23
CA ASN A 51 -8.87 14.73 -11.50
C ASN A 51 -9.34 13.90 -12.71
N ALA A 52 -9.46 12.58 -12.57
CA ALA A 52 -9.91 11.71 -13.65
C ALA A 52 -11.39 11.93 -14.00
N TRP A 53 -12.18 12.47 -13.09
CA TRP A 53 -13.64 12.57 -13.22
C TRP A 53 -14.18 13.99 -13.30
N VAL A 54 -13.33 14.99 -13.51
CA VAL A 54 -13.72 16.39 -13.75
C VAL A 54 -14.83 16.51 -14.82
N GLU A 55 -14.81 15.67 -15.85
CA GLU A 55 -15.85 15.66 -16.89
C GLU A 55 -17.23 15.16 -16.41
N ILE A 56 -17.27 14.29 -15.40
CA ILE A 56 -18.52 13.78 -14.83
C ILE A 56 -19.14 14.83 -13.90
N GLU A 57 -18.34 15.57 -13.14
CA GLU A 57 -18.84 16.68 -12.29
C GLU A 57 -19.57 17.75 -13.10
N LYS A 58 -19.15 17.98 -14.36
CA LYS A 58 -19.84 18.91 -15.29
C LYS A 58 -21.30 18.56 -15.55
N HIS A 59 -21.72 17.33 -15.25
CA HIS A 59 -23.11 16.87 -15.39
C HIS A 59 -23.94 17.00 -14.09
N GLY A 60 -23.44 17.74 -13.09
CA GLY A 60 -24.17 18.04 -11.85
C GLY A 60 -24.13 16.94 -10.80
N VAL A 61 -23.24 15.95 -10.97
CA VAL A 61 -23.04 14.86 -9.99
C VAL A 61 -21.99 15.28 -8.97
N ASN A 62 -22.33 15.26 -7.68
CA ASN A 62 -21.37 15.49 -6.60
C ASN A 62 -20.56 14.21 -6.32
N LEU A 63 -19.43 14.06 -6.99
CA LEU A 63 -18.58 12.86 -6.89
C LEU A 63 -17.82 12.78 -5.57
N ILE A 64 -17.51 13.92 -4.96
CA ILE A 64 -16.89 13.98 -3.63
C ILE A 64 -17.79 13.27 -2.61
N ALA A 65 -19.10 13.50 -2.67
CA ALA A 65 -20.07 12.81 -1.81
C ALA A 65 -20.11 11.28 -2.04
N LEU A 66 -19.85 10.83 -3.27
CA LEU A 66 -19.83 9.41 -3.63
C LEU A 66 -18.49 8.73 -3.35
N THR A 67 -17.40 9.49 -3.21
CA THR A 67 -16.04 8.95 -3.12
C THR A 67 -15.89 7.97 -1.94
N SER A 68 -16.50 8.28 -0.79
CA SER A 68 -16.48 7.37 0.37
C SER A 68 -17.12 6.02 0.07
N PHE A 69 -18.25 6.00 -0.65
CA PHE A 69 -18.93 4.77 -1.06
C PHE A 69 -18.13 4.01 -2.13
N MET A 70 -17.60 4.73 -3.12
CA MET A 70 -16.79 4.14 -4.18
C MET A 70 -15.52 3.47 -3.65
N ASN A 71 -14.89 4.04 -2.61
CA ASN A 71 -13.73 3.44 -1.97
C ASN A 71 -14.02 2.04 -1.45
N TYR A 72 -15.21 1.78 -0.90
CA TYR A 72 -15.60 0.44 -0.44
C TYR A 72 -15.78 -0.53 -1.62
N ILE A 73 -16.44 -0.09 -2.69
CA ILE A 73 -16.64 -0.92 -3.90
C ILE A 73 -15.27 -1.27 -4.53
N PHE A 74 -14.42 -0.26 -4.72
CA PHE A 74 -13.09 -0.48 -5.29
C PHE A 74 -12.21 -1.34 -4.39
N ALA A 75 -12.25 -1.12 -3.07
CA ALA A 75 -11.52 -1.95 -2.15
C ALA A 75 -12.00 -3.41 -2.17
N TYR A 76 -13.31 -3.64 -2.24
CA TYR A 76 -13.87 -4.99 -2.31
C TYR A 76 -13.44 -5.71 -3.60
N ASN A 77 -13.58 -5.04 -4.75
CA ASN A 77 -13.19 -5.61 -6.05
C ASN A 77 -11.69 -5.91 -6.10
N LEU A 78 -10.86 -5.00 -5.59
CA LEU A 78 -9.43 -5.23 -5.49
C LEU A 78 -9.10 -6.39 -4.57
N ALA A 79 -9.72 -6.46 -3.39
CA ALA A 79 -9.50 -7.56 -2.44
C ALA A 79 -9.84 -8.91 -3.05
N PHE A 80 -10.96 -8.99 -3.76
CA PHE A 80 -11.35 -10.18 -4.49
C PHE A 80 -10.33 -10.57 -5.57
N GLY A 81 -9.83 -9.59 -6.32
CA GLY A 81 -8.76 -9.78 -7.30
C GLY A 81 -7.47 -10.28 -6.66
N LEU A 82 -7.02 -9.66 -5.57
CA LEU A 82 -5.83 -10.04 -4.81
C LEU A 82 -5.97 -11.47 -4.27
N THR A 83 -7.11 -11.83 -3.69
CA THR A 83 -7.34 -13.18 -3.15
C THR A 83 -7.28 -14.26 -4.22
N LYS A 84 -7.80 -13.99 -5.42
CA LYS A 84 -7.87 -14.99 -6.48
C LYS A 84 -6.58 -15.08 -7.29
N ASN A 85 -6.06 -13.94 -7.72
CA ASN A 85 -5.11 -13.86 -8.81
C ASN A 85 -3.68 -13.53 -8.37
N PHE A 86 -3.45 -13.27 -7.08
CA PHE A 86 -2.15 -12.88 -6.58
C PHE A 86 -1.67 -13.83 -5.49
N ASP A 87 -0.37 -14.07 -5.48
CA ASP A 87 0.32 -14.65 -4.35
C ASP A 87 0.75 -13.53 -3.41
N MET A 88 0.58 -13.78 -2.12
CA MET A 88 1.00 -12.88 -1.05
C MET A 88 2.15 -13.52 -0.29
N LYS A 89 3.22 -12.76 -0.02
CA LYS A 89 4.31 -13.21 0.84
C LYS A 89 4.67 -12.16 1.87
N LEU A 90 4.82 -12.61 3.11
CA LEU A 90 5.51 -11.85 4.14
C LEU A 90 7.01 -12.00 3.94
N ILE A 91 7.70 -10.88 3.83
CA ILE A 91 9.13 -10.81 3.65
C ILE A 91 9.76 -10.20 4.91
N ASN A 92 10.80 -10.87 5.41
CA ASN A 92 11.63 -10.35 6.49
C ASN A 92 12.79 -9.56 5.88
N ASN A 93 13.18 -8.48 6.56
CA ASN A 93 14.36 -7.71 6.26
C ASN A 93 15.36 -7.93 7.39
N ASP A 94 16.34 -8.78 7.13
CA ASP A 94 17.40 -9.13 8.07
C ASP A 94 18.65 -8.24 7.88
N THR A 95 18.54 -7.18 7.08
CA THR A 95 19.62 -6.20 6.86
C THR A 95 19.64 -5.14 7.97
N GLU A 96 20.70 -4.32 8.03
CA GLU A 96 20.80 -3.22 8.98
C GLU A 96 19.89 -2.03 8.60
N ILE A 97 19.61 -1.84 7.31
CA ILE A 97 18.75 -0.75 6.83
C ILE A 97 17.29 -1.10 7.09
N GLU A 98 16.54 -0.17 7.67
CA GLU A 98 15.12 -0.37 7.95
C GLU A 98 14.24 0.00 6.74
N PHE A 99 13.10 -0.68 6.62
CA PHE A 99 12.03 -0.19 5.76
C PHE A 99 11.42 1.10 6.34
N ILE A 100 11.19 2.08 5.48
CA ILE A 100 10.42 3.28 5.82
C ILE A 100 8.97 3.14 5.31
N THR A 101 8.09 3.99 5.81
CA THR A 101 6.72 4.10 5.29
C THR A 101 6.33 5.56 5.10
N GLY A 102 5.16 5.80 4.50
CA GLY A 102 4.66 7.14 4.24
C GLY A 102 3.17 7.26 4.53
N ASN A 103 2.61 8.43 4.25
CA ASN A 103 1.16 8.64 4.35
C ASN A 103 0.35 7.76 3.36
N GLN A 104 1.00 7.28 2.31
CA GLN A 104 0.53 6.19 1.44
C GLN A 104 1.43 4.97 1.63
N PRO A 105 1.13 4.09 2.61
CA PRO A 105 2.03 2.99 2.94
C PRO A 105 2.00 1.87 1.90
N ILE A 106 0.92 1.73 1.12
CA ILE A 106 0.78 0.68 0.11
C ILE A 106 0.95 1.29 -1.26
N ILE A 107 1.90 0.74 -2.01
CA ILE A 107 2.27 1.24 -3.33
C ILE A 107 2.30 0.09 -4.34
N ASN A 108 1.99 0.41 -5.60
CA ASN A 108 2.36 -0.44 -6.72
C ASN A 108 3.79 -0.07 -7.16
N LEU A 109 4.73 -1.01 -7.12
CA LEU A 109 6.13 -0.78 -7.50
C LEU A 109 6.29 -0.47 -8.99
N GLU A 110 5.36 -0.94 -9.82
CA GLU A 110 5.32 -0.69 -11.26
C GLU A 110 4.60 0.62 -11.60
N GLY A 111 4.07 1.31 -10.59
CA GLY A 111 3.39 2.60 -10.74
C GLY A 111 4.38 3.74 -10.95
N LYS A 112 4.03 4.69 -11.84
CA LYS A 112 4.73 5.97 -11.95
C LYS A 112 4.08 6.98 -11.01
N TYR A 113 4.87 7.61 -10.13
CA TYR A 113 4.39 8.60 -9.14
C TYR A 113 4.81 10.03 -9.47
N ASN A 114 5.34 10.27 -10.67
CA ASN A 114 5.79 11.56 -11.18
C ASN A 114 4.65 12.43 -11.80
N GLY A 115 3.39 12.09 -11.52
CA GLY A 115 2.22 12.83 -12.03
C GLY A 115 1.77 12.45 -13.45
N THR A 116 2.37 11.45 -14.10
CA THR A 116 1.83 10.93 -15.35
C THR A 116 0.57 10.11 -15.12
N LEU A 117 -0.37 10.17 -16.07
CA LEU A 117 -1.60 9.36 -16.07
C LEU A 117 -1.43 8.03 -16.81
N GLU A 118 -0.18 7.62 -17.08
CA GLU A 118 0.09 6.35 -17.74
C GLU A 118 -0.21 5.19 -16.78
N PRO A 119 -1.16 4.30 -17.12
CA PRO A 119 -1.45 3.16 -16.27
C PRO A 119 -0.26 2.19 -16.26
N PRO A 120 0.10 1.62 -15.11
CA PRO A 120 1.12 0.58 -15.06
C PRO A 120 0.63 -0.66 -15.81
N THR A 121 1.54 -1.37 -16.48
CA THR A 121 1.23 -2.61 -17.20
C THR A 121 1.08 -3.81 -16.26
N LYS A 122 1.59 -3.68 -15.03
CA LYS A 122 1.65 -4.72 -14.01
C LYS A 122 1.24 -4.18 -12.64
N LEU A 123 0.81 -5.09 -11.78
CA LEU A 123 0.50 -4.80 -10.39
C LEU A 123 1.43 -5.59 -9.49
N VAL A 124 2.34 -4.90 -8.80
CA VAL A 124 3.18 -5.48 -7.74
C VAL A 124 3.00 -4.62 -6.51
N LEU A 125 2.20 -5.09 -5.56
CA LEU A 125 1.96 -4.30 -4.34
C LEU A 125 3.04 -4.56 -3.31
N TYR A 126 3.53 -3.48 -2.72
CA TYR A 126 4.46 -3.48 -1.59
C TYR A 126 3.83 -2.73 -0.43
N TYR A 127 3.89 -3.34 0.76
CA TYR A 127 3.39 -2.75 2.00
C TYR A 127 4.37 -3.00 3.16
N PRO A 128 5.20 -2.02 3.56
CA PRO A 128 6.02 -2.08 4.77
C PRO A 128 5.11 -2.08 6.00
N LEU A 129 5.07 -3.22 6.71
CA LEU A 129 4.29 -3.43 7.93
C LEU A 129 5.04 -2.96 9.18
N SER A 130 6.37 -3.02 9.14
CA SER A 130 7.30 -2.59 10.17
C SER A 130 8.71 -2.39 9.55
N PRO A 131 9.67 -1.83 10.29
CA PRO A 131 11.06 -1.69 9.83
C PRO A 131 11.71 -2.96 9.28
N LYS A 132 11.26 -4.12 9.75
CA LYS A 132 11.84 -5.44 9.44
C LYS A 132 10.89 -6.37 8.69
N LYS A 133 9.65 -5.96 8.40
CA LYS A 133 8.64 -6.82 7.75
C LYS A 133 7.83 -6.07 6.70
N ALA A 134 7.61 -6.71 5.56
CA ALA A 134 6.76 -6.19 4.50
C ALA A 134 5.91 -7.27 3.84
N LEU A 135 4.75 -6.89 3.31
CA LEU A 135 3.95 -7.74 2.44
C LEU A 135 4.22 -7.39 0.98
N PHE A 136 4.34 -8.44 0.17
CA PHE A 136 4.36 -8.35 -1.29
C PHE A 136 3.18 -9.08 -1.89
N TYR A 137 2.60 -8.52 -2.94
CA TYR A 137 1.62 -9.19 -3.79
C TYR A 137 2.14 -9.23 -5.22
N ILE A 138 2.18 -10.42 -5.80
CA ILE A 138 2.63 -10.66 -7.18
C ILE A 138 1.57 -11.49 -7.91
N SER A 139 1.32 -11.17 -9.18
CA SER A 139 0.33 -11.90 -9.98
C SER A 139 0.74 -13.35 -10.20
N LYS A 140 -0.19 -14.29 -9.97
CA LYS A 140 -0.01 -15.74 -10.22
C LYS A 140 0.20 -16.07 -11.69
N SER A 141 -0.25 -15.20 -12.59
CA SER A 141 -0.17 -15.42 -14.04
C SER A 141 1.18 -15.00 -14.62
N GLU A 142 2.05 -14.40 -13.81
CA GLU A 142 3.36 -13.92 -14.25
C GLU A 142 4.47 -14.78 -13.66
N ASP A 143 5.54 -14.99 -14.43
CA ASP A 143 6.78 -15.61 -13.94
C ASP A 143 7.60 -14.58 -13.15
N SER A 144 6.97 -14.01 -12.12
CA SER A 144 7.55 -12.98 -11.25
C SER A 144 7.86 -13.62 -9.91
N GLN A 145 9.10 -13.47 -9.46
CA GLN A 145 9.55 -14.00 -8.18
C GLN A 145 9.49 -12.92 -7.10
N PHE A 146 9.19 -13.34 -5.87
CA PHE A 146 9.35 -12.45 -4.73
C PHE A 146 10.82 -12.02 -4.59
N PRO A 147 11.08 -10.73 -4.31
CA PRO A 147 12.45 -10.24 -4.24
C PRO A 147 13.21 -10.88 -3.07
N ASN A 148 14.51 -11.12 -3.28
CA ASN A 148 15.43 -11.30 -2.16
C ASN A 148 15.69 -9.94 -1.52
N ILE A 149 15.77 -9.89 -0.19
CA ILE A 149 16.01 -8.63 0.54
C ILE A 149 17.46 -8.57 0.96
N ASP A 150 18.19 -7.71 0.25
CA ASP A 150 19.49 -7.20 0.64
C ASP A 150 19.42 -5.67 0.83
N GLU A 151 20.51 -5.06 1.29
CA GLU A 151 20.56 -3.63 1.58
C GLU A 151 20.21 -2.78 0.35
N SER A 152 20.69 -3.19 -0.83
CA SER A 152 20.39 -2.50 -2.09
C SER A 152 18.89 -2.49 -2.38
N LYS A 153 18.22 -3.64 -2.17
CA LYS A 153 16.77 -3.76 -2.37
C LYS A 153 16.00 -2.95 -1.34
N VAL A 154 16.44 -2.91 -0.07
CA VAL A 154 15.80 -2.07 0.96
C VAL A 154 15.88 -0.58 0.56
N ILE A 155 17.03 -0.11 0.09
CA ILE A 155 17.21 1.27 -0.37
C ILE A 155 16.26 1.58 -1.55
N GLU A 156 16.18 0.67 -2.53
CA GLU A 156 15.28 0.80 -3.68
C GLU A 156 13.81 0.90 -3.23
N LEU A 157 13.35 0.00 -2.36
CA LEU A 157 11.99 -0.02 -1.84
C LEU A 157 11.65 1.25 -1.05
N ASN A 158 12.58 1.73 -0.23
CA ASN A 158 12.43 2.99 0.49
C ASN A 158 12.33 4.19 -0.46
N TYR A 159 13.10 4.18 -1.56
CA TYR A 159 12.99 5.20 -2.60
C TYR A 159 11.60 5.18 -3.26
N HIS A 160 11.06 4.00 -3.57
CA HIS A 160 9.70 3.88 -4.10
C HIS A 160 8.63 4.41 -3.13
N ILE A 161 8.77 4.16 -1.83
CA ILE A 161 7.89 4.76 -0.82
C ILE A 161 8.00 6.28 -0.85
N LYS A 162 9.23 6.82 -0.91
CA LYS A 162 9.45 8.27 -1.01
C LYS A 162 8.78 8.88 -2.24
N GLU A 163 8.92 8.26 -3.42
CA GLU A 163 8.31 8.76 -4.65
C GLU A 163 6.78 8.72 -4.61
N ALA A 164 6.21 7.70 -3.96
CA ALA A 164 4.77 7.58 -3.80
C ALA A 164 4.19 8.44 -2.67
N SER A 165 5.03 8.89 -1.73
CA SER A 165 4.61 9.67 -0.57
C SER A 165 4.40 11.13 -0.94
N MET A 166 3.23 11.68 -0.60
CA MET A 166 2.89 13.06 -0.94
C MET A 166 3.41 14.08 0.07
N GLU A 167 3.36 13.77 1.36
CA GLU A 167 3.50 14.78 2.42
C GLU A 167 4.41 14.34 3.57
N PHE A 168 4.40 13.06 3.93
CA PHE A 168 5.09 12.58 5.12
C PHE A 168 5.79 11.26 4.87
N LEU A 169 6.99 11.14 5.44
CA LEU A 169 7.72 9.89 5.62
C LEU A 169 7.87 9.60 7.11
N PHE A 170 7.82 8.31 7.43
CA PHE A 170 7.92 7.79 8.78
C PHE A 170 9.02 6.71 8.83
N ALA A 171 9.83 6.79 9.88
CA ALA A 171 10.87 5.83 10.23
C ALA A 171 11.00 5.77 11.76
N THR A 172 11.75 4.81 12.28
CA THR A 172 11.98 4.68 13.73
C THR A 172 12.80 5.83 14.32
N ASN A 173 13.62 6.48 13.50
CA ASN A 173 14.37 7.67 13.88
C ASN A 173 14.69 8.55 12.65
N GLU A 174 14.98 9.82 12.90
CA GLU A 174 15.24 10.82 11.85
C GLU A 174 16.51 10.51 11.03
N GLY A 175 17.49 9.82 11.63
CA GLY A 175 18.74 9.43 10.97
C GLY A 175 18.53 8.53 9.76
N ILE A 176 17.47 7.73 9.74
CA ILE A 176 17.11 6.90 8.59
C ILE A 176 16.60 7.75 7.41
N LEU A 177 16.05 8.93 7.71
CA LEU A 177 15.42 9.80 6.73
C LEU A 177 16.37 10.83 6.11
N THR A 178 17.60 10.97 6.62
CA THR A 178 18.56 11.99 6.18
C THR A 178 18.96 11.88 4.70
N GLY A 179 18.75 10.72 4.09
CA GLY A 179 18.97 10.49 2.65
C GLY A 179 17.80 10.90 1.74
N PHE A 180 16.64 11.29 2.29
CA PHE A 180 15.39 11.48 1.53
C PHE A 180 14.91 12.94 1.48
N ASN A 181 15.83 13.91 1.65
CA ASN A 181 15.56 15.35 1.71
C ASN A 181 14.64 15.83 0.56
N ASN A 182 13.38 16.16 0.90
CA ASN A 182 12.38 16.97 0.17
C ASN A 182 10.93 16.79 0.71
N ILE A 183 10.74 16.09 1.84
CA ILE A 183 9.42 15.81 2.45
C ILE A 183 9.51 16.10 3.97
N GLU A 184 8.45 16.63 4.59
CA GLU A 184 8.44 16.86 6.05
C GLU A 184 8.63 15.52 6.79
N VAL A 185 9.66 15.48 7.64
CA VAL A 185 10.05 14.30 8.43
C VAL A 185 9.32 14.34 9.78
N LYS A 186 8.68 13.23 10.16
CA LYS A 186 8.19 13.03 11.52
C LYS A 186 8.62 11.65 12.02
N ALA A 187 9.44 11.62 13.07
CA ALA A 187 9.71 10.41 13.83
C ALA A 187 8.45 10.01 14.64
N THR A 188 8.19 8.71 14.73
CA THR A 188 7.06 8.12 15.48
C THR A 188 7.54 7.07 16.46
#